data_AF-A0A136KST4-F1
#
_entry.id   AF-A0A136KST4-F1
#
_cell.length_a   1.000
_cell.length_b   1.000
_cell.length_c   1.000
_cell.angle_alpha   90.00
_cell.angle_beta   90.00
_cell.angle_gamma   90.00
#
_symmetry.space_group_name_H-M   'P 1'
#
loop_
_entity.id
_entity.type
_entity.pdbx_description
1 polymer ?
#
loop_
_entity_poly.entity_id
_entity_poly.type
_entity_poly.pdbx_seq_one_letter_code
_entity_poly.pdbx_strand_id
1 'polypeptide(L)'
;MAGNSANGKAAETTVEDAKHAVEDAAEQVNEQLAELGRSARKKADEAKGEAVKGLNNIAETIRREAREAGADDDALKSADAVAANLEKAAQYLKKNSYEDIREDVEERVKENTFMLIGIVFVVGLVLGLILRGGGNRR
;
A
#
# COMPACT_ATOMS: atom_id res chain seq x y z
N MET A 1 12.37 7.69 -46.29
CA MET A 1 12.33 7.24 -44.88
C MET A 1 11.83 8.40 -44.03
N ALA A 2 10.56 8.42 -43.62
CA ALA A 2 9.93 9.57 -42.94
C ALA A 2 9.03 9.13 -41.76
N GLY A 3 9.52 8.21 -40.91
CA GLY A 3 8.72 7.59 -39.84
C GLY A 3 9.08 7.97 -38.40
N ASN A 4 10.13 8.77 -38.16
CA ASN A 4 10.68 8.94 -36.79
C ASN A 4 10.27 10.25 -36.08
N SER A 5 9.76 11.27 -36.77
CA SER A 5 9.44 12.58 -36.17
C SER A 5 8.00 12.71 -35.62
N ALA A 6 7.06 11.86 -36.05
CA ALA A 6 5.68 11.91 -35.57
C ALA A 6 5.52 11.23 -34.19
N ASN A 7 6.30 10.19 -33.91
CA ASN A 7 6.24 9.44 -32.66
C ASN A 7 6.87 10.20 -31.48
N GLY A 8 7.87 11.05 -31.75
CA GLY A 8 8.50 11.91 -30.73
C GLY A 8 7.57 13.02 -30.23
N LYS A 9 6.83 13.68 -31.14
CA LYS A 9 5.87 14.72 -30.76
C LYS A 9 4.67 14.17 -29.99
N ALA A 10 4.14 13.01 -30.38
CA ALA A 10 3.04 12.36 -29.66
C ALA A 10 3.45 11.89 -28.25
N ALA A 11 4.67 11.37 -28.11
CA ALA A 11 5.23 11.01 -26.80
C ALA A 11 5.51 12.25 -25.92
N GLU A 12 6.05 13.33 -26.49
CA GLU A 12 6.26 14.59 -25.77
C GLU A 12 4.94 15.22 -25.28
N THR A 13 3.91 15.29 -26.12
CA THR A 13 2.59 15.80 -25.71
C THR A 13 1.98 14.94 -24.60
N THR A 14 2.07 13.61 -24.70
CA THR A 14 1.53 12.71 -23.67
C THR A 14 2.27 12.84 -22.33
N VAL A 15 3.59 13.11 -22.37
CA VAL A 15 4.40 13.31 -21.17
C VAL A 15 4.12 14.67 -20.53
N GLU A 16 3.97 15.74 -21.33
CA GLU A 16 3.65 17.07 -20.83
C GLU A 16 2.23 17.13 -20.24
N ASP A 17 1.25 16.50 -20.87
CA ASP A 17 -0.12 16.39 -20.34
C ASP A 17 -0.15 15.57 -19.03
N ALA A 18 0.65 14.50 -18.95
CA ALA A 18 0.79 13.72 -17.73
C ALA A 18 1.47 14.51 -16.60
N LYS A 19 2.47 15.34 -16.91
CA LYS A 19 3.11 16.22 -15.92
C LYS A 19 2.12 17.23 -15.35
N HIS A 20 1.38 17.93 -16.22
CA HIS A 20 0.39 18.91 -15.78
C HIS A 20 -0.71 18.28 -14.92
N ALA A 21 -1.21 17.12 -15.31
CA ALA A 21 -2.19 16.39 -14.49
C ALA A 21 -1.63 15.95 -13.12
N VAL A 22 -0.34 15.62 -13.05
CA VAL A 22 0.33 15.28 -11.78
C VAL A 22 0.55 16.54 -10.92
N GLU A 23 0.92 17.66 -11.52
CA GLU A 23 1.11 18.95 -10.82
C GLU A 23 -0.22 19.45 -10.22
N ASP A 24 -1.29 19.50 -11.00
CA ASP A 24 -2.61 19.93 -10.55
C ASP A 24 -3.17 19.04 -9.43
N ALA A 25 -2.92 17.72 -9.52
CA ALA A 25 -3.31 16.77 -8.49
C ALA A 25 -2.47 16.93 -7.21
N ALA A 26 -1.17 17.22 -7.35
CA ALA A 26 -0.29 17.43 -6.21
C ALA A 26 -0.68 18.68 -5.41
N GLU A 27 -1.03 19.79 -6.08
CA GLU A 27 -1.46 21.02 -5.42
C GLU A 27 -2.76 20.80 -4.62
N GLN A 28 -3.77 20.17 -5.22
CA GLN A 28 -5.05 19.87 -4.56
C GLN A 28 -4.91 18.92 -3.35
N VAL A 29 -3.96 17.98 -3.41
CA VAL A 29 -3.67 17.06 -2.31
C VAL A 29 -2.98 17.80 -1.16
N ASN A 30 -2.05 18.71 -1.44
CA ASN A 30 -1.33 19.47 -0.41
C ASN A 30 -2.27 20.37 0.40
N GLU A 31 -3.22 21.05 -0.23
CA GLU A 31 -4.20 21.90 0.46
C GLU A 31 -5.09 21.09 1.41
N GLN A 32 -5.57 19.92 0.97
CA GLN A 32 -6.41 19.05 1.80
C GLN A 32 -5.63 18.43 2.97
N LEU A 33 -4.36 18.09 2.78
CA LEU A 33 -3.52 17.50 3.84
C LEU A 33 -3.24 18.47 4.98
N ALA A 34 -3.12 19.77 4.70
CA ALA A 34 -2.85 20.80 5.71
C ALA A 34 -3.97 20.94 6.76
N GLU A 35 -5.22 20.66 6.38
CA GLU A 35 -6.39 20.80 7.26
C GLU A 35 -6.67 19.56 8.12
N LEU A 36 -6.07 18.41 7.80
CA LEU A 36 -6.48 17.12 8.36
C LEU A 36 -5.80 16.72 9.68
N GLY A 37 -4.84 17.51 10.19
CA GLY A 37 -3.86 17.05 11.19
C GLY A 37 -4.37 16.41 12.49
N ARG A 38 -5.50 16.85 13.07
CA ARG A 38 -6.04 16.27 14.32
C ARG A 38 -7.02 15.12 14.08
N SER A 39 -7.94 15.29 13.12
CA SER A 39 -8.92 14.25 12.77
C SER A 39 -8.26 13.05 12.08
N ALA A 40 -7.15 13.27 11.38
CA ALA A 40 -6.37 12.21 10.75
C ALA A 40 -5.76 11.26 11.76
N ARG A 41 -5.18 11.75 12.87
CA ARG A 41 -4.56 10.91 13.91
C ARG A 41 -5.55 9.91 14.50
N LYS A 42 -6.73 10.38 14.91
CA LYS A 42 -7.79 9.51 15.46
C LYS A 42 -8.23 8.45 14.44
N LYS A 43 -8.44 8.85 13.18
CA LYS A 43 -8.79 7.92 12.10
C LYS A 43 -7.67 6.92 11.81
N ALA A 44 -6.41 7.35 11.89
CA ALA A 44 -5.26 6.48 11.70
C ALA A 44 -5.15 5.44 12.81
N ASP A 45 -5.38 5.81 14.07
CA ASP A 45 -5.42 4.85 15.18
C ASP A 45 -6.58 3.86 15.08
N GLU A 46 -7.75 4.30 14.63
CA GLU A 46 -8.89 3.42 14.34
C GLU A 46 -8.55 2.43 13.21
N ALA A 47 -8.03 2.93 12.08
CA ALA A 47 -7.61 2.12 10.94
C ALA A 47 -6.50 1.13 11.32
N LYS A 48 -5.56 1.53 12.17
CA LYS A 48 -4.53 0.66 12.75
C LYS A 48 -5.18 -0.48 13.54
N GLY A 49 -6.18 -0.18 14.38
CA GLY A 49 -6.93 -1.19 15.11
C GLY A 49 -7.62 -2.21 14.20
N GLU A 50 -8.21 -1.76 13.10
CA GLU A 50 -8.80 -2.63 12.08
C GLU A 50 -7.75 -3.48 11.36
N ALA A 51 -6.62 -2.88 10.98
CA ALA A 51 -5.50 -3.57 10.35
C ALA A 51 -4.94 -4.67 11.26
N VAL A 52 -4.76 -4.40 12.56
CA VAL A 52 -4.32 -5.40 13.55
C VAL A 52 -5.27 -6.60 13.57
N LYS A 53 -6.59 -6.37 13.58
CA LYS A 53 -7.58 -7.46 13.55
C LYS A 53 -7.50 -8.24 12.23
N GLY A 54 -7.46 -7.54 11.10
CA GLY A 54 -7.37 -8.16 9.78
C GLY A 54 -6.13 -9.03 9.62
N LEU A 55 -4.96 -8.54 10.03
CA LEU A 55 -3.70 -9.28 9.97
C LEU A 55 -3.74 -10.56 10.80
N ASN A 56 -4.25 -10.50 12.04
CA ASN A 56 -4.40 -11.69 12.88
C ASN A 56 -5.39 -12.70 12.26
N ASN A 57 -6.54 -12.23 11.75
CA ASN A 57 -7.53 -13.09 11.11
C ASN A 57 -6.98 -13.81 9.87
N ILE A 58 -6.18 -13.10 9.06
CA ILE A 58 -5.55 -13.70 7.88
C ILE A 58 -4.48 -14.71 8.31
N ALA A 59 -3.65 -14.39 9.31
CA ALA A 59 -2.66 -15.32 9.85
C ALA A 59 -3.30 -16.62 10.33
N GLU A 60 -4.39 -16.52 11.10
CA GLU A 60 -5.17 -17.67 11.55
C GLU A 60 -5.78 -18.45 10.39
N THR A 61 -6.30 -17.75 9.38
CA THR A 61 -6.91 -18.37 8.20
C THR A 61 -5.90 -19.14 7.37
N ILE A 62 -4.72 -18.56 7.11
CA ILE A 62 -3.63 -19.24 6.38
C ILE A 62 -3.22 -20.52 7.10
N ARG A 63 -3.02 -20.45 8.43
CA ARG A 63 -2.65 -21.63 9.21
C ARG A 63 -3.73 -22.70 9.21
N ARG A 64 -5.00 -22.28 9.31
CA ARG A 64 -6.15 -23.18 9.31
C ARG A 64 -6.29 -23.87 7.95
N GLU A 65 -6.32 -23.11 6.86
CA GLU A 65 -6.49 -23.63 5.51
C GLU A 65 -5.34 -24.56 5.10
N ALA A 66 -4.08 -24.22 5.43
CA ALA A 66 -2.95 -25.08 5.13
C ALA A 66 -3.06 -26.45 5.83
N ARG A 67 -3.52 -26.47 7.09
CA ARG A 67 -3.75 -27.70 7.85
C ARG A 67 -4.96 -28.49 7.33
N GLU A 68 -6.07 -27.81 7.06
CA GLU A 68 -7.30 -28.43 6.55
C GLU A 68 -7.12 -29.01 5.14
N ALA A 69 -6.29 -28.37 4.31
CA ALA A 69 -5.93 -28.86 2.98
C ALA A 69 -5.00 -30.08 3.01
N GLY A 70 -4.50 -30.50 4.19
CA GLY A 70 -3.53 -31.59 4.31
C GLY A 70 -2.23 -31.29 3.56
N ALA A 71 -1.80 -30.03 3.57
CA ALA A 71 -0.59 -29.61 2.89
C ALA A 71 0.64 -30.35 3.43
N ASP A 72 1.65 -30.54 2.59
CA ASP A 72 2.90 -31.16 3.01
C ASP A 72 3.65 -30.31 4.07
N ASP A 73 4.63 -30.93 4.73
CA ASP A 73 5.37 -30.31 5.83
C ASP A 73 6.06 -28.99 5.43
N ASP A 74 6.48 -28.84 4.17
CA ASP A 74 7.18 -27.65 3.71
C ASP A 74 6.21 -26.51 3.37
N ALA A 75 5.05 -26.84 2.81
CA ALA A 75 3.94 -25.92 2.64
C ALA A 75 3.39 -25.45 4.00
N LEU A 76 3.28 -26.34 4.98
CA LEU A 76 2.87 -26.00 6.35
C LEU A 76 3.86 -25.03 7.02
N LYS A 77 5.17 -25.32 6.94
CA LYS A 77 6.20 -24.40 7.45
C LYS A 77 6.14 -23.03 6.78
N SER A 78 5.89 -23.01 5.47
CA SER A 78 5.76 -21.76 4.71
C SER A 78 4.53 -20.96 5.14
N ALA A 79 3.38 -21.63 5.29
CA ALA A 79 2.15 -21.02 5.79
C ALA A 79 2.34 -20.46 7.22
N ASP A 80 3.02 -21.20 8.10
CA ASP A 80 3.33 -20.76 9.45
C ASP A 80 4.29 -19.55 9.46
N ALA A 81 5.28 -19.52 8.57
CA ALA A 81 6.19 -18.39 8.43
C ALA A 81 5.47 -17.13 7.96
N VAL A 82 4.55 -17.25 6.98
CA VAL A 82 3.73 -16.13 6.51
C VAL A 82 2.83 -15.64 7.65
N ALA A 83 2.11 -16.55 8.31
CA ALA A 83 1.24 -16.21 9.44
C ALA A 83 2.01 -15.52 10.57
N ALA A 84 3.21 -16.01 10.91
CA ALA A 84 4.06 -15.39 11.92
C ALA A 84 4.50 -13.96 11.54
N ASN A 85 4.76 -13.70 10.26
CA ASN A 85 5.10 -12.34 9.80
C ASN A 85 3.90 -11.39 9.85
N LEU A 86 2.70 -11.88 9.54
CA LEU A 86 1.45 -11.12 9.70
C LEU A 86 1.18 -10.78 11.17
N GLU A 87 1.38 -11.74 12.08
CA GLU A 87 1.27 -11.52 13.53
C GLU A 87 2.30 -10.51 14.03
N LYS A 88 3.55 -10.58 13.56
CA LYS A 88 4.59 -9.59 13.89
C LYS A 88 4.18 -8.19 13.43
N ALA A 89 3.64 -8.06 12.20
CA ALA A 89 3.14 -6.79 11.70
C ALA A 89 1.96 -6.28 12.55
N ALA A 90 1.02 -7.15 12.92
CA ALA A 90 -0.09 -6.82 13.81
C ALA A 90 0.41 -6.36 15.19
N GLN A 91 1.41 -7.04 15.76
CA GLN A 91 2.00 -6.65 17.04
C GLN A 91 2.73 -5.30 16.95
N TYR A 92 3.46 -5.06 15.87
CA TYR A 92 4.12 -3.78 15.62
C TYR A 92 3.11 -2.63 15.55
N LEU A 93 2.04 -2.79 14.75
CA LEU A 93 0.96 -1.81 14.67
C LEU A 93 0.25 -1.61 16.02
N LYS A 94 0.05 -2.69 16.78
CA LYS A 94 -0.64 -2.61 18.08
C LYS A 94 0.17 -1.85 19.14
N LYS A 95 1.50 -2.03 19.14
CA LYS A 95 2.39 -1.46 20.17
C LYS A 95 2.77 -0.01 19.92
N ASN A 96 2.82 0.40 18.66
CA ASN A 96 3.30 1.71 18.26
C ASN A 96 2.13 2.69 18.03
N SER A 97 2.33 3.95 18.41
CA SER A 97 1.42 5.03 18.03
C SER A 97 1.53 5.31 16.52
N TYR A 98 0.56 6.04 15.98
CA TYR A 98 0.65 6.50 14.59
C TYR A 98 1.93 7.33 14.36
N GLU A 99 2.31 8.16 15.33
CA GLU A 99 3.50 8.98 15.29
C GLU A 99 4.78 8.14 15.24
N ASP A 100 4.90 7.11 16.08
CA ASP A 100 6.06 6.21 16.10
C ASP A 100 6.20 5.48 14.75
N ILE A 101 5.08 4.95 14.22
CA ILE A 101 5.08 4.26 12.92
C ILE A 101 5.51 5.21 11.80
N ARG A 102 5.01 6.45 11.84
CA ARG A 102 5.35 7.46 10.85
C ARG A 102 6.84 7.80 10.90
N GLU A 103 7.39 8.01 12.08
CA GLU A 103 8.80 8.33 12.28
C GLU A 103 9.71 7.21 11.75
N ASP A 104 9.42 5.96 12.10
CA ASP A 104 10.14 4.78 11.61
C ASP A 104 10.12 4.68 10.07
N VAL A 105 8.96 4.97 9.46
CA VAL A 105 8.83 4.97 8.00
C VAL A 105 9.62 6.11 7.36
N GLU A 106 9.56 7.31 7.93
CA GLU A 106 10.32 8.47 7.44
C GLU A 106 11.83 8.23 7.50
N GLU A 107 12.33 7.63 8.58
CA GLU A 107 13.75 7.27 8.71
C GLU A 107 14.16 6.24 7.65
N ARG A 108 13.41 5.14 7.52
CA ARG A 108 13.76 4.07 6.56
C ARG A 108 13.65 4.50 5.11
N VAL A 109 12.72 5.38 4.77
CA VAL A 109 12.59 5.94 3.41
C VAL A 109 13.78 6.85 3.08
N LYS A 110 14.27 7.63 4.06
CA LYS A 110 15.48 8.46 3.87
C LYS A 110 16.73 7.60 3.63
N GLU A 111 16.83 6.46 4.31
CA GLU A 111 17.96 5.53 4.17
C GLU A 111 17.89 4.65 2.92
N ASN A 112 16.67 4.34 2.45
CA ASN A 112 16.48 3.44 1.32
C ASN A 112 15.32 3.90 0.41
N THR A 113 15.67 4.65 -0.63
CA THR A 113 14.71 5.13 -1.65
C THR A 113 13.94 3.99 -2.34
N PHE A 114 14.52 2.79 -2.49
CA PHE A 114 13.79 1.66 -3.09
C PHE A 114 12.62 1.18 -2.23
N MET A 115 12.71 1.36 -0.91
CA MET A 115 11.60 1.05 0.00
C MET A 115 10.37 1.91 -0.31
N LEU A 116 10.58 3.21 -0.56
CA LEU A 116 9.51 4.13 -0.92
C LEU A 116 8.80 3.70 -2.21
N ILE A 117 9.57 3.35 -3.25
CA ILE A 117 9.02 2.88 -4.52
C ILE A 117 8.14 1.64 -4.29
N GLY A 118 8.61 0.69 -3.47
CA GLY A 118 7.85 -0.50 -3.11
C GLY A 118 6.54 -0.17 -2.38
N ILE A 119 6.57 0.72 -1.39
CA ILE A 119 5.37 1.15 -0.66
C ILE A 119 4.35 1.79 -1.61
N VAL A 120 4.78 2.75 -2.44
CA VAL A 120 3.91 3.44 -3.40
C VAL A 120 3.28 2.44 -4.38
N PHE A 121 4.06 1.49 -4.89
CA PHE A 121 3.55 0.45 -5.79
C PHE A 121 2.48 -0.41 -5.12
N VAL A 122 2.72 -0.89 -3.90
CA VAL A 122 1.75 -1.73 -3.16
C VAL A 122 0.47 -0.95 -2.86
N VAL A 123 0.58 0.29 -2.39
CA VAL A 123 -0.58 1.16 -2.12
C VAL A 123 -1.38 1.40 -3.40
N GLY A 124 -0.70 1.76 -4.50
CA GLY A 124 -1.34 1.97 -5.80
C GLY A 124 -2.05 0.73 -6.33
N LEU A 125 -1.45 -0.46 -6.17
CA LEU A 125 -2.05 -1.73 -6.55
C LEU A 125 -3.33 -2.00 -5.74
N VAL A 126 -3.28 -1.84 -4.41
CA VAL A 126 -4.44 -2.06 -3.53
C VAL A 126 -5.58 -1.12 -3.89
N LEU A 127 -5.29 0.17 -4.03
CA LEU A 127 -6.30 1.17 -4.44
C LEU A 127 -6.86 0.84 -5.83
N GLY A 128 -5.99 0.46 -6.77
CA GLY A 128 -6.40 0.04 -8.12
C GLY A 128 -7.32 -1.18 -8.10
N LEU A 129 -7.04 -2.19 -7.26
CA LEU A 129 -7.90 -3.37 -7.12
C LEU A 129 -9.28 -3.01 -6.52
N ILE A 130 -9.32 -2.16 -5.50
CA ILE A 130 -10.56 -1.69 -4.88
C ILE A 130 -11.42 -0.91 -5.89
N LEU A 131 -10.80 0.03 -6.61
CA LEU A 131 -11.49 0.86 -7.60
C LEU A 131 -11.93 0.06 -8.83
N ARG A 132 -11.12 -0.92 -9.27
CA ARG A 132 -11.45 -1.81 -10.40
C ARG A 132 -12.62 -2.75 -10.08
N GLY A 133 -12.76 -3.18 -8.82
CA GLY A 133 -13.85 -4.05 -8.36
C GLY A 133 -15.26 -3.41 -8.41
N GLY A 134 -15.35 -2.07 -8.54
CA GLY A 134 -16.63 -1.36 -8.62
C GLY A 134 -17.29 -1.34 -10.01
N GLY A 135 -16.58 -1.78 -11.06
CA GLY A 135 -17.01 -1.65 -12.46
C GLY A 135 -17.99 -2.72 -12.98
N ASN A 136 -18.34 -3.73 -12.19
CA ASN A 136 -19.12 -4.89 -12.67
C ASN A 136 -20.61 -4.89 -12.28
N ARG A 137 -21.23 -3.71 -12.24
CA ARG A 137 -22.69 -3.57 -12.23
C ARG A 137 -23.15 -2.69 -13.40
N ARG A 138 -23.35 -3.31 -14.56
CA ARG A 138 -24.44 -3.06 -15.51
C ARG A 138 -24.40 -4.08 -16.63
#